data_AF-A0A525D5H4-F1
#
_entry.id   AF-A0A525D5H4-F1
#
_cell.length_a   1.000
_cell.length_b   1.000
_cell.length_c   1.000
_cell.angle_alpha   90.00
_cell.angle_beta   90.00
_cell.angle_gamma   90.00
#
_symmetry.space_group_name_H-M   'P 1'
#
loop_
_entity.id
_entity.type
_entity.pdbx_description
1 polymer ?
#
loop_
_entity_poly.entity_id
_entity_poly.type
_entity_poly.pdbx_seq_one_letter_code
_entity_poly.pdbx_strand_id
1 'polypeptide(L)'
;MTEDKKKKPAKKRYVRKRVRIFNLIEKIKLWPSRTGQLHGIKTIEVLGPADPKKSISAHGGPRTARLVTHCGKTFVISNSLNSRAGRWLRNKWFVRVCPKCGVPEWKLEKYASTLFKRHQGTMLDREDKANN
;
A
#
# COMPACT_ATOMS: atom_id res chain seq x y z
N MET A 1 -5.82 -33.39 -20.44
CA MET A 1 -6.81 -32.88 -19.47
C MET A 1 -6.03 -32.39 -18.26
N THR A 2 -5.76 -31.10 -18.15
CA THR A 2 -5.03 -30.55 -17.00
C THR A 2 -5.98 -30.44 -15.82
N GLU A 3 -5.73 -31.19 -14.75
CA GLU A 3 -6.48 -31.11 -13.50
C GLU A 3 -6.47 -29.68 -12.95
N ASP A 4 -7.67 -29.10 -12.81
CA ASP A 4 -7.87 -27.87 -12.05
C ASP A 4 -7.55 -28.13 -10.57
N LYS A 5 -6.30 -27.88 -10.17
CA LYS A 5 -5.91 -27.85 -8.76
C LYS A 5 -6.74 -26.80 -8.02
N LYS A 6 -7.73 -27.28 -7.28
CA LYS A 6 -8.65 -26.48 -6.44
C LYS A 6 -7.83 -25.55 -5.53
N LYS A 7 -7.76 -24.25 -5.87
CA LYS A 7 -7.04 -23.23 -5.08
C LYS A 7 -7.66 -23.14 -3.69
N LYS A 8 -6.85 -23.33 -2.65
CA LYS A 8 -7.28 -23.08 -1.25
C LYS A 8 -7.65 -21.61 -1.09
N PRO A 9 -8.74 -21.27 -0.37
CA PRO A 9 -9.16 -19.89 -0.20
C PRO A 9 -8.08 -19.08 0.53
N ALA A 10 -7.85 -17.85 0.09
CA ALA A 10 -6.85 -16.98 0.69
C ALA A 10 -7.16 -16.73 2.18
N LYS A 11 -6.19 -17.04 3.06
CA LYS A 11 -6.32 -16.83 4.51
C LYS A 11 -6.69 -15.38 4.82
N LYS A 12 -7.77 -15.18 5.60
CA LYS A 12 -8.22 -13.86 6.05
C LYS A 12 -7.13 -13.23 6.92
N ARG A 13 -6.81 -11.96 6.65
CA ARG A 13 -5.84 -11.18 7.43
C ARG A 13 -6.52 -9.95 7.99
N TYR A 14 -6.25 -9.65 9.25
CA TYR A 14 -6.80 -8.48 9.93
C TYR A 14 -5.70 -7.45 10.14
N VAL A 15 -5.95 -6.23 9.67
CA VAL A 15 -5.04 -5.08 9.76
C VAL A 15 -5.77 -3.94 10.45
N ARG A 16 -5.06 -3.15 11.27
CA ARG A 16 -5.67 -1.99 11.94
C ARG A 16 -6.06 -0.89 10.92
N LYS A 17 -7.19 -0.20 11.15
CA LYS A 17 -7.78 0.75 10.17
C LYS A 17 -7.08 2.12 10.11
N ARG A 18 -6.49 2.60 11.21
CA ARG A 18 -5.87 3.94 11.32
C ARG A 18 -4.35 3.87 11.14
N VAL A 19 -3.94 3.52 9.93
CA VAL A 19 -2.52 3.44 9.57
C VAL A 19 -2.17 4.53 8.57
N ARG A 20 -0.97 5.09 8.71
CA ARG A 20 -0.39 6.05 7.75
C ARG A 20 -0.25 5.42 6.37
N ILE A 21 -0.43 6.24 5.34
CA ILE A 21 -0.42 5.75 3.96
C ILE A 21 0.88 5.06 3.58
N PHE A 22 2.04 5.55 4.05
CA PHE A 22 3.33 4.93 3.73
C PHE A 22 3.43 3.50 4.23
N ASN A 23 3.03 3.23 5.47
CA ASN A 23 3.09 1.88 6.02
C ASN A 23 2.08 0.95 5.32
N LEU A 24 0.93 1.49 4.90
CA LEU A 24 -0.08 0.76 4.16
C LEU A 24 0.42 0.31 2.78
N ILE A 25 0.97 1.24 1.99
CA ILE A 25 1.47 0.96 0.64
C ILE A 25 2.76 0.13 0.66
N GLU A 26 3.57 0.27 1.71
CA GLU A 26 4.76 -0.55 1.91
C GLU A 26 4.38 -2.02 2.11
N LYS A 27 3.31 -2.29 2.86
CA LYS A 27 2.85 -3.66 3.10
C LYS A 27 2.10 -4.26 1.91
N ILE A 28 1.22 -3.49 1.28
CA ILE A 28 0.31 -3.98 0.23
C ILE A 28 0.97 -3.94 -1.16
N LYS A 29 1.90 -3.01 -1.39
CA LYS A 29 2.57 -2.76 -2.67
C LYS A 29 1.60 -2.54 -3.84
N LEU A 30 0.45 -1.93 -3.57
CA LEU A 30 -0.56 -1.51 -4.55
C LEU A 30 -0.91 -0.03 -4.38
N TRP A 31 -1.23 0.64 -5.49
CA TRP A 31 -1.58 2.06 -5.52
C TRP A 31 -2.89 2.30 -6.28
N PRO A 32 -3.92 2.88 -5.67
CA PRO A 32 -5.13 3.27 -6.38
C PRO A 32 -4.94 4.63 -7.05
N SER A 33 -5.11 4.69 -8.37
CA SER A 33 -5.21 5.94 -9.12
C SER A 33 -6.54 6.65 -8.81
N ARG A 34 -6.56 7.98 -8.95
CA ARG A 34 -7.80 8.78 -8.86
C ARG A 34 -8.88 8.33 -9.85
N THR A 35 -8.46 7.72 -10.97
CA THR A 35 -9.33 7.20 -12.05
C THR A 35 -9.89 5.80 -11.78
N GLY A 36 -9.65 5.20 -10.60
CA GLY A 36 -10.14 3.84 -10.32
C GLY A 36 -9.21 2.72 -10.81
N GLN A 37 -8.07 3.04 -11.42
CA GLN A 37 -7.12 2.02 -11.84
C GLN A 37 -6.18 1.60 -10.69
N LEU A 38 -6.09 0.31 -10.41
CA LEU A 38 -5.20 -0.26 -9.39
C LEU A 38 -3.83 -0.62 -9.99
N HIS A 39 -2.78 0.00 -9.50
CA HIS A 39 -1.41 -0.19 -9.97
C HIS A 39 -0.59 -1.03 -9.00
N GLY A 40 0.36 -1.80 -9.52
CA GLY A 40 1.46 -2.37 -8.73
C GLY A 40 2.53 -1.33 -8.46
N ILE A 41 3.01 -1.25 -7.22
CA ILE A 41 4.10 -0.35 -6.83
C ILE A 41 5.44 -1.03 -7.09
N LYS A 42 6.35 -0.35 -7.79
CA LYS A 42 7.72 -0.77 -8.05
C LYS A 42 8.66 -0.25 -6.95
N THR A 43 8.69 1.06 -6.74
CA THR A 43 9.54 1.70 -5.71
C THR A 43 8.78 2.78 -4.94
N ILE A 44 9.20 3.00 -3.70
CA ILE A 44 8.77 4.12 -2.85
C ILE A 44 10.04 4.74 -2.28
N GLU A 45 10.40 5.90 -2.80
CA GLU A 45 11.56 6.67 -2.37
C GLU A 45 11.09 7.79 -1.45
N VAL A 46 11.59 7.80 -0.22
CA VAL A 46 11.27 8.87 0.72
C VAL A 46 11.98 10.15 0.25
N LEU A 47 11.22 11.23 0.12
CA LEU A 47 11.74 12.55 -0.21
C LEU A 47 11.80 13.38 1.08
N GLY A 48 12.99 13.84 1.45
CA GLY A 48 13.19 14.75 2.58
C GLY A 48 14.03 15.97 2.18
N PRO A 49 13.83 17.13 2.84
CA PRO A 49 14.82 18.21 2.80
C PRO A 49 16.14 17.77 3.46
N ALA A 50 17.24 18.45 3.13
CA ALA A 50 18.57 18.17 3.69
C ALA A 50 18.61 18.25 5.23
N ASP A 51 17.68 19.01 5.84
CA ASP A 51 17.55 19.16 7.28
C ASP A 51 16.73 18.03 7.94
N PRO A 52 17.34 17.22 8.84
CA PRO A 52 16.68 16.11 9.53
C PRO A 52 15.48 16.53 10.39
N LYS A 53 15.49 17.76 10.93
CA LYS A 53 14.42 18.27 11.82
C LYS A 53 13.16 18.71 11.06
N LYS A 54 13.27 19.06 9.76
CA LYS A 54 12.13 19.43 8.89
C LYS A 54 11.60 18.26 8.06
N SER A 55 12.37 17.18 7.92
CA SER A 55 12.00 16.00 7.14
C SER A 55 11.00 15.08 7.87
N ILE A 56 11.01 15.13 9.20
CA ILE A 56 10.14 14.36 10.08
C ILE A 56 8.82 15.11 10.29
N SER A 57 7.69 14.44 10.06
CA SER A 57 6.36 15.00 10.34
C SER A 57 6.18 15.19 11.85
N ALA A 58 5.28 16.08 12.28
CA ALA A 58 4.95 16.34 13.70
C ALA A 58 4.56 15.10 14.54
N HIS A 59 4.42 13.96 13.89
CA HIS A 59 4.00 12.69 14.47
C HIS A 59 5.01 11.57 14.19
N GLY A 60 6.26 11.91 13.86
CA GLY A 60 7.31 10.96 13.46
C GLY A 60 7.22 10.53 11.99
N GLY A 61 8.38 10.20 11.41
CA GLY A 61 8.54 9.68 10.04
C GLY A 61 8.45 10.71 8.90
N PRO A 62 8.81 10.33 7.68
CA PRO A 62 8.97 11.25 6.55
C PRO A 62 7.66 11.86 6.06
N ARG A 63 7.72 13.11 5.61
CA ARG A 63 6.56 13.86 5.12
C ARG A 63 6.15 13.49 3.69
N THR A 64 7.11 13.27 2.80
CA THR A 64 6.88 13.08 1.36
C THR A 64 7.62 11.87 0.81
N ALA A 65 7.09 11.28 -0.26
CA ALA A 65 7.73 10.19 -0.98
C ALA A 65 7.38 10.25 -2.47
N ARG A 66 8.31 9.80 -3.31
CA ARG A 66 8.11 9.49 -4.72
C ARG A 66 7.74 8.02 -4.85
N LEU A 67 6.59 7.76 -5.44
CA LEU A 67 6.09 6.42 -5.73
C LEU A 67 6.22 6.17 -7.23
N VAL A 68 6.88 5.08 -7.61
CA VAL A 68 6.95 4.63 -9.01
C VAL A 68 6.19 3.32 -9.14
N THR A 69 5.30 3.25 -10.12
CA THR A 69 4.53 2.03 -10.44
C THR A 69 5.25 1.15 -11.44
N HIS A 70 4.88 -0.14 -11.51
CA HIS A 70 5.45 -1.05 -12.51
C HIS A 70 5.20 -0.61 -13.96
N CYS A 71 4.14 0.15 -14.22
CA CYS A 71 3.87 0.70 -15.55
C CYS A 71 4.55 2.06 -15.81
N GLY A 72 5.50 2.48 -14.95
CA GLY A 72 6.32 3.67 -15.15
C GLY A 72 5.70 4.98 -14.68
N LYS A 73 4.47 4.99 -14.16
CA LYS A 73 3.87 6.22 -13.60
C LYS A 73 4.52 6.59 -12.28
N THR A 74 4.79 7.89 -12.11
CA THR A 74 5.43 8.46 -10.93
C THR A 74 4.49 9.41 -10.21
N PHE A 75 4.45 9.34 -8.88
CA PHE A 75 3.59 10.18 -8.04
C PHE A 75 4.38 10.73 -6.85
N VAL A 76 4.18 12.00 -6.52
CA VAL A 76 4.65 12.57 -5.25
C VAL A 76 3.49 12.52 -4.26
N ILE A 77 3.71 11.88 -3.12
CA ILE A 77 2.68 11.60 -2.13
C ILE A 77 3.12 12.05 -0.74
N SER A 78 2.16 12.52 0.06
CA SER A 78 2.38 12.91 1.46
C SER A 78 1.96 11.81 2.42
N ASN A 79 2.64 11.73 3.56
CA ASN A 79 2.38 10.73 4.58
C ASN A 79 1.20 11.15 5.48
N SER A 80 -0.02 10.76 5.10
CA SER A 80 -1.25 11.10 5.83
C SER A 80 -2.01 9.87 6.32
N LEU A 81 -2.64 9.99 7.50
CA LEU A 81 -3.61 9.01 8.04
C LEU A 81 -4.92 8.98 7.23
N ASN A 82 -5.29 10.13 6.67
CA ASN A 82 -6.59 10.38 6.04
C ASN A 82 -6.49 10.53 4.51
N SER A 83 -5.41 10.05 3.91
CA SER A 83 -5.23 10.13 2.46
C SER A 83 -6.37 9.45 1.69
N ARG A 84 -6.76 10.05 0.54
CA ARG A 84 -7.73 9.45 -0.39
C ARG A 84 -7.28 8.06 -0.81
N ALA A 85 -6.01 7.92 -1.20
CA ALA A 85 -5.44 6.63 -1.60
C ALA A 85 -5.53 5.59 -0.46
N GLY A 86 -5.28 5.98 0.78
CA GLY A 86 -5.42 5.10 1.94
C GLY A 86 -6.87 4.68 2.18
N ARG A 87 -7.82 5.61 2.05
CA ARG A 87 -9.25 5.30 2.13
C ARG A 87 -9.66 4.30 1.05
N TRP A 88 -9.22 4.53 -0.19
CA TRP A 88 -9.50 3.67 -1.33
C TRP A 88 -8.91 2.27 -1.14
N LEU A 89 -7.66 2.16 -0.69
CA LEU A 89 -7.04 0.87 -0.39
C LEU A 89 -7.78 0.11 0.71
N ARG A 90 -8.22 0.79 1.77
CA ARG A 90 -8.92 0.14 2.88
C ARG A 90 -10.31 -0.36 2.48
N ASN A 91 -11.01 0.43 1.68
CA ASN A 91 -12.36 0.11 1.22
C ASN A 91 -12.38 -0.72 -0.07
N LYS A 92 -11.20 -1.01 -0.65
CA LYS A 92 -11.04 -1.74 -1.92
C LYS A 92 -11.77 -1.06 -3.08
N TRP A 93 -11.74 0.27 -3.09
CA TRP A 93 -12.33 1.07 -4.15
C TRP A 93 -11.37 1.16 -5.33
N PHE A 94 -11.57 0.29 -6.31
CA PHE A 94 -10.97 0.37 -7.63
C PHE A 94 -11.96 -0.21 -8.66
N VAL A 95 -11.87 0.28 -9.88
CA VAL A 95 -12.72 -0.13 -11.00
C VAL A 95 -12.07 -1.27 -11.77
N ARG A 96 -10.75 -1.17 -12.01
CA ARG A 96 -9.98 -2.17 -12.77
C ARG A 96 -8.52 -2.20 -12.36
N VAL A 97 -7.87 -3.34 -12.58
CA VAL A 97 -6.43 -3.50 -12.40
C VAL A 97 -5.69 -2.96 -13.64
N CYS A 98 -4.51 -2.37 -13.45
CA CYS A 98 -3.69 -1.89 -14.56
C CYS A 98 -3.11 -3.09 -15.33
N PRO A 99 -3.42 -3.25 -16.64
CA PRO A 99 -2.90 -4.37 -17.42
C PRO A 99 -1.39 -4.32 -17.57
N LYS A 100 -0.83 -3.11 -17.76
CA LYS A 100 0.62 -2.88 -17.85
C LYS A 100 1.39 -3.22 -16.56
N CYS A 101 0.74 -3.17 -15.40
CA CYS A 101 1.39 -3.53 -14.15
C CYS A 101 1.48 -5.05 -13.96
N GLY A 102 0.67 -5.84 -14.69
CA GLY A 102 0.66 -7.31 -14.57
C GLY A 102 0.53 -7.80 -13.13
N VAL A 103 -0.37 -7.19 -12.34
CA VAL A 103 -0.53 -7.56 -10.93
C VAL A 103 -0.98 -9.02 -10.85
N PRO A 104 -0.19 -9.94 -10.24
CA PRO A 104 -0.53 -11.35 -10.23
C PRO A 104 -1.82 -11.64 -9.45
N GLU A 105 -2.58 -12.64 -9.90
CA GLU A 105 -3.88 -12.98 -9.31
C GLU A 105 -3.78 -13.29 -7.82
N TRP A 106 -2.77 -14.06 -7.39
CA TRP A 106 -2.57 -14.38 -5.97
C TRP A 106 -2.41 -13.13 -5.08
N LYS A 107 -1.87 -12.03 -5.64
CA LYS A 107 -1.71 -10.76 -4.91
C LYS A 107 -3.05 -10.04 -4.80
N LEU A 108 -3.89 -10.10 -5.84
CA LEU A 108 -5.26 -9.59 -5.82
C LEU A 108 -6.12 -10.38 -4.82
N GLU A 109 -6.04 -11.71 -4.84
CA GLU A 109 -6.72 -12.60 -3.88
C GLU A 109 -6.31 -12.26 -2.43
N LYS A 110 -5.00 -12.11 -2.17
CA LYS A 110 -4.46 -11.72 -0.85
C LYS A 110 -4.93 -10.32 -0.41
N TYR A 111 -5.00 -9.38 -1.35
CA TYR A 111 -5.50 -8.04 -1.06
C TYR A 111 -7.00 -8.07 -0.77
N ALA A 112 -7.77 -8.84 -1.54
CA ALA A 112 -9.20 -9.04 -1.35
C ALA A 112 -9.51 -9.73 -0.02
N SER A 113 -8.67 -10.64 0.47
CA SER A 113 -8.85 -11.30 1.78
C SER A 113 -8.39 -10.47 2.99
N THR A 114 -7.75 -9.32 2.76
CA THR A 114 -7.31 -8.41 3.84
C THR A 114 -8.47 -7.55 4.34
N LEU A 115 -8.70 -7.53 5.64
CA LEU A 115 -9.78 -6.80 6.31
C LEU A 115 -9.21 -5.74 7.26
N PHE A 116 -9.75 -4.53 7.19
CA PHE A 116 -9.31 -3.41 8.03
C PHE A 116 -10.28 -3.18 9.19
N LYS A 117 -9.85 -3.50 10.42
CA LYS A 117 -10.66 -3.37 11.65
C LYS A 117 -10.07 -2.32 12.59
N ARG A 118 -10.89 -1.69 13.43
CA ARG A 118 -10.43 -0.61 14.33
C ARG A 118 -9.66 -1.16 15.54
N HIS A 119 -10.17 -2.20 16.18
CA HIS A 119 -9.67 -2.74 17.46
C HIS A 119 -9.00 -4.12 17.33
N GLN A 120 -8.86 -4.65 16.12
CA GLN A 120 -8.33 -5.98 15.87
C GLN A 120 -7.35 -5.95 14.69
N GLY A 121 -6.36 -6.83 14.74
CA GLY A 121 -5.40 -7.01 13.66
C GLY A 121 -4.02 -6.41 13.94
N THR A 122 -3.10 -6.69 13.01
CA THR A 122 -1.69 -6.29 13.10
C THR A 122 -1.56 -4.77 12.97
N MET A 123 -0.73 -4.19 13.83
CA MET A 123 -0.31 -2.79 13.72
C MET A 123 0.75 -2.70 12.62
N LEU A 124 0.53 -1.81 11.66
CA LEU A 124 1.47 -1.58 10.57
C LEU A 124 2.33 -0.37 10.92
N ASP A 125 3.09 -0.50 11.99
CA ASP A 125 4.12 0.47 12.28
C ASP A 125 5.29 0.19 11.34
N ARG A 126 5.89 1.26 10.81
CA ARG A 126 7.19 1.12 10.17
C ARG A 126 8.12 0.84 11.34
N GLU A 127 8.47 -0.41 11.55
CA GLU A 127 9.74 -0.72 12.20
C GLU A 127 10.76 -0.04 11.30
N ASP A 128 11.26 1.12 11.74
CA ASP A 128 12.49 1.65 11.21
C ASP A 128 13.46 0.49 11.33
N LYS A 129 13.87 -0.09 10.19
CA LYS A 129 14.92 -1.10 10.16
C LYS A 129 16.22 -0.39 10.55
N ALA A 130 16.35 -0.03 11.81
CA ALA A 130 17.61 -0.04 12.51
C ALA A 130 17.96 -1.53 12.64
N ASN A 131 18.75 -2.04 11.71
CA ASN A 131 19.59 -3.24 11.80
C ASN A 131 20.16 -3.56 10.41
N ASN A 132 21.24 -2.88 10.04
CA ASN A 132 22.61 -3.43 9.96
C ASN A 132 23.48 -2.42 9.21
#